data_AF-A0A383DAS9-F1
#
_entry.id   AF-A0A383DAS9-F1
#
_cell.length_a   1.000
_cell.length_b   1.000
_cell.length_c   1.000
_cell.angle_alpha   90.00
_cell.angle_beta   90.00
_cell.angle_gamma   90.00
#
_symmetry.space_group_name_H-M   'P 1'
#
loop_
_entity.id
_entity.type
_entity.pdbx_description
1 polymer ?
#
loop_
_entity_poly.entity_id
_entity_poly.type
_entity_poly.pdbx_seq_one_letter_code
_entity_poly.pdbx_strand_id
1 'polypeptide(L)'
;MKIGVIGAGTWGTALSQVLAENGNDVSLWHHRESTANNIHISRQHINLPSHPLHDSIAITSQLSDLPINAPILIAVPTHSFHSVLPDLQALNPSMVI
;
A
#
# COMPACT_ATOMS: atom_id res chain seq x y z
N MET A 1 0.76 -13.26 7.44
CA MET A 1 -0.68 -12.90 7.58
C MET A 1 -1.07 -11.95 6.47
N LYS A 2 -2.37 -11.68 6.24
CA LYS A 2 -2.80 -10.64 5.29
C LYS A 2 -2.67 -9.26 5.90
N ILE A 3 -2.13 -8.30 5.17
CA ILE A 3 -1.94 -6.91 5.62
C ILE A 3 -2.21 -5.95 4.46
N GLY A 4 -3.01 -4.92 4.71
CA GLY A 4 -3.17 -3.81 3.78
C GLY A 4 -2.25 -2.66 4.14
N VAL A 5 -1.66 -2.00 3.15
CA VAL A 5 -0.86 -0.78 3.33
C VAL A 5 -1.43 0.31 2.45
N ILE A 6 -1.82 1.42 3.07
CA ILE A 6 -2.40 2.58 2.39
C ILE A 6 -1.30 3.62 2.18
N GLY A 7 -0.98 3.87 0.92
CA GLY A 7 0.00 4.85 0.51
C GLY A 7 1.26 4.22 -0.09
N ALA A 8 1.25 3.98 -1.41
CA ALA A 8 2.44 3.58 -2.18
C ALA A 8 3.45 4.72 -2.44
N GLY A 9 3.71 5.57 -1.45
CA GLY A 9 4.86 6.47 -1.46
C GLY A 9 6.14 5.74 -1.06
N THR A 10 7.26 6.46 -0.93
CA THR A 10 8.56 5.86 -0.57
C THR A 10 8.47 5.01 0.70
N TRP A 11 7.85 5.53 1.77
CA TRP A 11 7.78 4.83 3.05
C TRP A 11 6.84 3.62 3.03
N GLY A 12 5.61 3.77 2.53
CA GLY A 12 4.68 2.64 2.45
C GLY A 12 5.15 1.53 1.52
N THR A 13 5.89 1.88 0.45
CA THR A 13 6.56 0.92 -0.42
C THR A 13 7.65 0.15 0.33
N ALA A 14 8.57 0.86 1.01
CA ALA A 14 9.64 0.22 1.78
C ALA A 14 9.09 -0.67 2.90
N LEU A 15 8.02 -0.24 3.57
CA LEU A 15 7.40 -1.02 4.63
C LEU A 15 6.67 -2.24 4.09
N SER A 16 6.02 -2.13 2.93
CA SER A 16 5.42 -3.28 2.23
C SER A 16 6.47 -4.32 1.86
N GLN A 17 7.66 -3.88 1.44
CA GLN A 17 8.80 -4.75 1.18
C GLN A 17 9.20 -5.54 2.44
N VAL A 18 9.42 -4.86 3.56
CA VAL A 18 9.80 -5.51 4.82
C VAL A 18 8.71 -6.48 5.29
N LEU A 19 7.43 -6.12 5.16
CA LEU A 19 6.33 -7.00 5.53
C LEU A 19 6.30 -8.28 4.66
N ALA A 20 6.50 -8.13 3.36
CA ALA A 20 6.52 -9.25 2.41
C ALA A 20 7.72 -10.17 2.64
N GLU A 21 8.92 -9.62 2.87
CA GLU A 21 10.13 -10.39 3.20
C GLU A 21 9.96 -11.20 4.50
N ASN A 22 9.14 -10.71 5.43
CA ASN A 22 8.77 -11.44 6.64
C ASN A 22 7.61 -12.45 6.44
N GLY A 23 7.26 -12.79 5.20
CA GLY A 23 6.28 -13.83 4.87
C GLY A 23 4.82 -13.38 4.99
N ASN A 24 4.53 -12.08 4.92
CA ASN A 24 3.15 -11.59 4.88
C ASN A 24 2.62 -11.48 3.44
N ASP A 25 1.30 -11.63 3.32
CA ASP A 25 0.54 -11.36 2.10
C ASP A 25 0.11 -9.89 2.14
N VAL A 26 0.74 -9.07 1.29
CA VAL A 26 0.70 -7.61 1.39
C VAL A 26 -0.02 -7.02 0.19
N SER A 27 -1.05 -6.23 0.46
CA SER A 27 -1.72 -5.40 -0.55
C SER A 27 -1.35 -3.94 -0.34
N LEU A 28 -0.63 -3.35 -1.31
CA LEU A 28 -0.18 -1.97 -1.32
C LEU A 28 -1.10 -1.11 -2.20
N TRP A 29 -1.83 -0.20 -1.56
CA TRP A 29 -2.78 0.67 -2.24
C TRP A 29 -2.23 2.08 -2.50
N HIS A 30 -2.61 2.65 -3.63
CA HIS A 30 -2.41 4.07 -3.93
C HIS A 30 -3.63 4.70 -4.61
N HIS A 31 -4.07 5.88 -4.15
CA HIS A 31 -5.26 6.56 -4.67
C HIS A 31 -5.19 6.90 -6.17
N ARG A 32 -3.98 7.13 -6.70
CA ARG A 32 -3.78 7.33 -8.15
C ARG A 32 -3.49 6.02 -8.84
N GLU A 33 -4.39 5.62 -9.73
CA GLU A 33 -4.24 4.47 -10.62
C GLU A 33 -2.96 4.52 -11.44
N SER A 34 -2.61 5.69 -12.01
CA SER A 34 -1.38 5.83 -12.80
C SER A 34 -0.11 5.49 -12.00
N THR A 35 -0.06 5.88 -10.73
CA THR A 35 1.05 5.55 -9.83
C THR A 35 1.05 4.08 -9.45
N ALA A 36 -0.12 3.52 -9.09
CA ALA A 36 -0.26 2.10 -8.78
C ALA A 36 0.17 1.22 -9.95
N ASN A 37 -0.29 1.53 -11.17
CA ASN A 37 0.06 0.80 -12.39
C ASN A 37 1.55 0.93 -12.73
N ASN A 38 2.14 2.11 -12.56
CA ASN A 38 3.58 2.29 -12.79
C ASN A 38 4.41 1.38 -11.87
N ILE A 39 4.07 1.35 -10.57
CA ILE A 39 4.76 0.50 -9.58
C ILE A 39 4.46 -0.98 -9.85
N HIS A 40 3.23 -1.33 -10.20
CA HIS A 40 2.83 -2.70 -10.54
C HIS A 40 3.63 -3.27 -11.71
N ILE A 41 3.77 -2.49 -12.80
CA ILE A 41 4.48 -2.92 -14.01
C ILE A 41 5.99 -2.92 -13.80
N SER A 42 6.54 -1.84 -13.25
CA SER A 42 7.99 -1.71 -13.07
C SER A 42 8.52 -2.55 -11.91
N ARG A 43 7.65 -2.97 -10.99
CA ARG A 43 7.99 -3.54 -9.68
C ARG A 43 8.99 -2.66 -8.92
N GLN A 44 8.96 -1.34 -9.13
CA GLN A 44 9.90 -0.40 -8.54
C GLN A 44 9.19 0.89 -8.18
N HIS A 45 9.66 1.55 -7.13
CA HIS A 45 9.27 2.90 -6.80
C HIS A 45 10.41 3.85 -7.18
N ILE A 46 10.10 5.00 -7.78
CA ILE A 46 11.09 5.93 -8.35
C ILE A 46 12.17 6.37 -7.34
N ASN A 47 11.79 6.53 -6.07
CA ASN A 47 12.70 6.91 -4.99
C ASN A 47 13.47 5.72 -4.37
N LEU A 48 13.25 4.50 -4.84
CA LEU A 48 13.87 3.25 -4.38
C LEU A 48 14.41 2.42 -5.57
N PRO A 49 15.22 3.00 -6.47
CA PRO A 49 15.57 2.38 -7.76
C PRO A 49 16.38 1.09 -7.64
N SER A 50 17.12 0.91 -6.53
CA SER A 50 17.94 -0.29 -6.27
C SER A 50 17.18 -1.38 -5.50
N HIS A 51 15.89 -1.19 -5.23
CA HIS A 51 15.08 -2.09 -4.40
C HIS A 51 13.80 -2.48 -5.15
N PRO A 52 13.85 -3.49 -6.03
CA PRO A 52 12.64 -4.03 -6.64
C PRO A 52 11.72 -4.62 -5.57
N LEU A 53 10.42 -4.41 -5.75
CA LEU A 53 9.37 -4.91 -4.88
C LEU A 53 9.21 -6.42 -5.02
N HIS A 54 9.16 -7.09 -3.87
CA HIS A 54 8.92 -8.53 -3.76
C HIS A 54 7.67 -8.94 -4.54
N ASP A 55 7.73 -9.98 -5.35
CA ASP A 55 6.66 -10.37 -6.30
C ASP A 55 5.31 -10.66 -5.64
N SER A 56 5.31 -11.05 -4.36
CA SER A 56 4.07 -11.28 -3.60
C SER A 56 3.30 -10.01 -3.23
N ILE A 57 3.89 -8.82 -3.36
CA ILE A 57 3.21 -7.57 -3.05
C ILE A 57 2.21 -7.28 -4.16
N ALA A 58 0.92 -7.31 -3.82
CA ALA A 58 -0.16 -6.91 -4.71
C ALA A 58 -0.30 -5.39 -4.70
N ILE A 59 -0.07 -4.73 -5.83
CA ILE A 59 -0.26 -3.28 -5.96
C ILE A 59 -1.61 -3.01 -6.62
N THR A 60 -2.39 -2.10 -6.05
CA THR A 60 -3.75 -1.78 -6.51
C THR A 60 -4.09 -0.30 -6.28
N SER A 61 -5.02 0.23 -7.06
CA SER A 61 -5.70 1.50 -6.80
C SER A 61 -7.14 1.33 -6.32
N GLN A 62 -7.62 0.09 -6.22
CA GLN A 62 -8.96 -0.21 -5.74
C GLN A 62 -8.91 -0.58 -4.26
N LEU A 63 -9.59 0.21 -3.42
CA LEU A 63 -9.63 -0.06 -1.98
C LEU A 63 -10.30 -1.40 -1.65
N SER A 64 -11.21 -1.87 -2.50
CA SER A 64 -11.87 -3.18 -2.37
C SER A 64 -10.91 -4.36 -2.43
N ASP A 65 -9.71 -4.16 -2.97
CA ASP A 65 -8.71 -5.21 -3.10
C ASP A 65 -7.88 -5.37 -1.82
N LEU A 66 -8.01 -4.43 -0.87
CA LEU A 66 -7.39 -4.57 0.44
C LEU A 66 -8.05 -5.71 1.24
N PRO A 67 -7.27 -6.44 2.05
CA PRO A 67 -7.79 -7.58 2.78
C PRO A 67 -8.84 -7.16 3.82
N ILE A 68 -9.99 -7.83 3.76
CA ILE A 68 -11.09 -7.65 4.74
C ILE A 68 -10.67 -8.26 6.08
N ASN A 69 -10.99 -7.59 7.19
CA ASN A 69 -10.69 -8.05 8.56
C ASN A 69 -9.20 -8.35 8.79
N ALA A 70 -8.32 -7.61 8.11
CA ALA A 70 -6.88 -7.67 8.29
C ALA A 70 -6.33 -6.31 8.74
N PRO A 71 -5.17 -6.27 9.42
CA PRO A 71 -4.52 -5.02 9.77
C PRO A 71 -4.30 -4.14 8.54
N ILE A 72 -4.65 -2.86 8.66
CA ILE A 72 -4.45 -1.84 7.65
C ILE A 72 -3.49 -0.81 8.22
N LEU A 73 -2.34 -0.65 7.59
CA LEU A 73 -1.37 0.37 7.96
C LEU A 73 -1.54 1.62 7.10
N ILE A 74 -1.61 2.79 7.73
CA ILE A 74 -1.62 4.07 7.00
C ILE A 74 -0.21 4.63 6.89
N ALA A 75 0.34 4.64 5.67
CA ALA A 75 1.66 5.17 5.34
C ALA A 75 1.58 6.42 4.45
N VAL A 76 0.49 7.19 4.56
CA VAL A 76 0.27 8.43 3.81
C VAL A 76 0.84 9.62 4.57
N PRO A 77 1.67 10.49 3.95
CA PRO A 77 2.15 11.71 4.58
C PRO A 77 0.99 12.60 5.06
N THR A 78 1.12 13.22 6.24
CA THR A 78 0.06 14.02 6.87
C THR A 78 -0.52 15.10 5.95
N HIS A 79 0.32 15.80 5.19
CA HIS A 79 -0.13 16.85 4.27
C HIS A 79 -0.97 16.33 3.10
N SER A 80 -0.83 15.05 2.76
CA SER A 80 -1.59 14.39 1.69
C SER A 80 -2.79 13.58 2.22
N PHE A 81 -2.91 13.41 3.54
CA PHE A 81 -3.93 12.57 4.17
C PHE A 81 -5.36 13.01 3.81
N HIS A 82 -5.61 14.32 3.76
CA HIS A 82 -6.92 14.85 3.38
C HIS A 82 -7.37 14.38 1.99
N SER A 83 -6.44 14.21 1.04
CA SER A 83 -6.77 13.80 -0.34
C SER A 83 -7.23 12.35 -0.45
N VAL A 84 -6.87 11.49 0.49
CA VAL A 84 -7.24 10.06 0.50
C VAL A 84 -8.39 9.77 1.47
N LEU A 85 -8.68 10.68 2.39
CA LEU A 85 -9.70 10.50 3.43
C LEU A 85 -11.09 10.09 2.90
N PRO A 86 -11.59 10.64 1.77
CA PRO A 86 -12.87 10.19 1.20
C PRO A 86 -12.89 8.70 0.86
N ASP A 87 -11.78 8.18 0.34
CA ASP A 87 -11.66 6.77 -0.05
C ASP A 87 -11.61 5.86 1.19
N LEU A 88 -11.07 6.36 2.31
CA LEU A 88 -10.86 5.57 3.53
C LEU A 88 -12.13 5.42 4.40
N GLN A 89 -13.22 6.13 4.09
CA GLN A 89 -14.45 6.09 4.91
C GLN A 89 -15.08 4.69 4.99
N ALA A 90 -14.81 3.83 4.00
CA ALA A 90 -15.32 2.47 3.94
C ALA A 90 -14.53 1.47 4.82
N LEU A 91 -13.41 1.90 5.43
CA LEU A 91 -12.56 1.02 6.23
C LEU A 91 -13.13 0.82 7.64
N ASN A 92 -12.91 -0.39 8.18
CA ASN A 92 -13.20 -0.66 9.58
C ASN A 92 -12.14 0.01 10.47
N PRO A 93 -12.51 1.02 11.31
CA PRO A 93 -11.54 1.75 12.13
C PRO A 93 -10.78 0.87 13.12
N SER A 94 -11.35 -0.25 13.56
CA SER A 94 -10.70 -1.16 14.52
C SER A 94 -9.49 -1.91 13.95
N MET A 95 -9.33 -1.90 12.63
CA MET A 95 -8.25 -2.60 11.93
C MET A 95 -7.12 -1.67 11.49
N VAL A 96 -7.28 -0.36 11.69
CA VAL A 96 -6.32 0.65 11.25
C VAL A 96 -5.24 0.82 12.32
N ILE A 97 -3.98 0.71 11.90
CA ILE A 97 -2.76 0.91 12.70
C ILE A 97 -2.01 2.14 12.19
#